data_AF-A0A1X9X902-F1
#
_entry.id   AF-A0A1X9X902-F1
#
_cell.length_a   1.000
_cell.length_b   1.000
_cell.length_c   1.000
_cell.angle_alpha   90.00
_cell.angle_beta   90.00
_cell.angle_gamma   90.00
#
_symmetry.space_group_name_H-M   'P 1'
#
loop_
_entity.id
_entity.type
_entity.pdbx_description
1 polymer ?
#
loop_
_entity_poly.entity_id
_entity_poly.type
_entity_poly.pdbx_seq_one_letter_code
_entity_poly.pdbx_strand_id
1 'polypeptide(L)' 'SAATATSGTDYKSIGTTVTFAAGSATATKKVSVINHNLIEADQVSATVVASYLV' A
#
# COMPACT_ATOMS: atom_id res chain seq x y z
N SER A 1 8.78 -12.98 7.70
CA SER A 1 7.85 -12.25 8.59
C SER A 1 7.01 -11.34 7.72
N ALA A 2 5.72 -11.61 7.54
CA ALA A 2 4.85 -10.71 6.78
C ALA A 2 4.46 -9.53 7.68
N ALA A 3 4.92 -8.33 7.36
CA ALA A 3 4.41 -7.12 7.99
C ALA A 3 3.03 -6.81 7.38
N THR A 4 2.04 -6.58 8.24
CA THR A 4 0.69 -6.16 7.82
C THR A 4 0.56 -4.65 7.96
N ALA A 5 0.09 -3.97 6.91
CA ALA A 5 -0.24 -2.55 6.97
C ALA A 5 -1.30 -2.27 8.05
N THR A 6 -1.04 -1.28 8.90
CA THR A 6 -1.83 -0.88 10.06
C THR A 6 -2.49 0.49 9.82
N SER A 7 -3.78 0.59 10.15
CA SER A 7 -4.51 1.87 10.07
C SER A 7 -3.91 2.92 11.00
N GLY A 8 -3.75 4.14 10.50
CA GLY A 8 -3.14 5.27 11.21
C GLY A 8 -1.62 5.34 11.07
N THR A 9 -0.96 4.21 10.80
CA THR A 9 0.45 4.16 10.42
C THR A 9 0.55 4.17 8.90
N ASP A 10 0.20 3.07 8.22
CA ASP A 10 0.46 2.89 6.78
C ASP A 10 -0.64 3.45 5.87
N TYR A 11 -1.87 3.58 6.38
CA TYR A 11 -2.98 4.18 5.65
C TYR A 11 -3.93 4.93 6.59
N LYS A 12 -4.61 5.95 6.05
CA LYS A 12 -5.65 6.69 6.80
C LYS A 12 -6.87 5.80 7.03
N SER A 13 -7.55 6.03 8.16
CA SER A 13 -8.80 5.32 8.47
C SER A 13 -9.77 5.34 7.29
N ILE A 14 -10.24 4.16 6.91
CA ILE A 14 -11.14 3.95 5.78
C ILE A 14 -12.60 4.16 6.24
N GLY A 15 -12.90 4.12 7.54
CA GLY A 15 -14.26 4.18 8.10
C GLY A 15 -14.99 2.83 8.08
N THR A 16 -16.20 2.77 8.65
CA THR A 16 -16.86 1.49 9.01
C THR A 16 -17.95 1.00 8.05
N THR A 17 -18.37 1.82 7.09
CA THR A 17 -19.48 1.48 6.17
C THR A 17 -19.04 1.47 4.70
N VAL A 18 -19.68 0.61 3.90
CA VAL A 18 -19.58 0.57 2.45
C VAL A 18 -20.99 0.56 1.89
N THR A 19 -21.29 1.46 0.96
CA THR A 19 -22.61 1.57 0.34
C THR A 19 -22.59 0.91 -1.03
N PHE A 20 -23.54 0.01 -1.27
CA PHE A 20 -23.77 -0.58 -2.58
C PHE A 20 -24.90 0.16 -3.28
N ALA A 21 -24.70 0.52 -4.55
CA ALA A 21 -25.78 1.01 -5.38
C ALA A 21 -26.79 -0.14 -5.62
N ALA A 22 -28.07 0.20 -5.79
CA ALA A 22 -29.11 -0.80 -6.05
C ALA A 22 -28.74 -1.66 -7.28
N GLY A 23 -28.79 -2.97 -7.12
CA GLY A 23 -28.43 -3.93 -8.17
C GLY A 23 -26.93 -4.15 -8.40
N SER A 24 -26.05 -3.45 -7.67
CA SER A 24 -24.60 -3.66 -7.80
C SER A 24 -24.10 -4.79 -6.89
N ALA A 25 -23.31 -5.69 -7.46
CA ALA A 25 -22.56 -6.71 -6.70
C ALA A 25 -21.27 -6.17 -6.10
N THR A 26 -20.80 -4.98 -6.52
CA THR A 26 -19.53 -4.40 -6.07
C THR A 26 -19.71 -2.95 -5.61
N ALA A 27 -18.84 -2.55 -4.69
CA ALA A 27 -18.67 -1.18 -4.24
C ALA A 27 -17.18 -0.90 -4.05
N THR A 28 -16.74 0.29 -4.44
CA THR A 28 -15.34 0.70 -4.31
C THR A 28 -15.19 1.67 -3.16
N LYS A 29 -14.15 1.47 -2.35
CA LYS A 29 -13.79 2.41 -1.29
C LYS A 29 -12.32 2.80 -1.44
N LYS A 30 -12.08 4.11 -1.46
CA LYS A 30 -10.72 4.64 -1.62
C LYS A 30 -9.95 4.51 -0.31
N VAL A 31 -8.76 3.95 -0.40
CA VAL A 31 -7.79 3.91 0.69
C VAL A 31 -6.74 4.98 0.42
N SER A 32 -6.47 5.83 1.42
CA SER A 32 -5.41 6.84 1.31
C SER A 32 -4.18 6.35 2.04
N VAL A 33 -3.10 6.10 1.31
CA VAL A 33 -1.81 5.65 1.87
C VAL A 33 -1.11 6.82 2.58
N ILE A 34 -0.40 6.52 3.65
CA ILE A 34 0.45 7.47 4.36
C ILE A 34 1.88 7.23 3.86
N ASN A 35 2.53 8.28 3.37
CA ASN A 35 3.92 8.19 2.94
C ASN A 35 4.82 8.58 4.12
N HIS A 36 5.67 7.67 4.56
CA HIS A 36 6.48 7.84 5.77
C HIS A 36 7.78 8.62 5.56
N ASN A 37 8.12 9.05 4.32
CA ASN A 37 9.45 9.59 3.95
C ASN A 37 10.64 8.67 4.31
N LEU A 38 10.37 7.52 4.93
CA LEU A 38 11.29 6.45 5.25
C LEU A 38 11.26 5.45 4.10
N ILE A 39 12.43 4.94 3.74
CA ILE A 39 12.52 3.83 2.81
C ILE A 39 12.13 2.56 3.55
N GLU A 40 11.01 1.96 3.17
CA GLU A 40 10.56 0.67 3.70
C GLU A 40 11.23 -0.45 2.91
N ALA A 41 11.67 -1.52 3.59
CA ALA A 41 12.49 -2.57 2.98
C ALA A 41 11.78 -3.31 1.83
N ASP A 42 10.45 -3.34 1.82
CA ASP A 42 9.63 -3.91 0.75
C ASP A 42 9.33 -2.91 -0.39
N GLN A 43 9.64 -1.63 -0.21
CA GLN A 43 9.59 -0.57 -1.24
C GLN A 43 10.93 -0.41 -1.97
N VAL A 44 11.96 -1.18 -1.60
CA VAL A 44 13.29 -1.15 -2.23
C VAL A 44 13.42 -2.24 -3.28
N SER A 45 13.33 -1.86 -4.56
CA SER A 45 13.84 -2.66 -5.68
C SER A 45 15.30 -2.29 -5.94
N ALA A 46 16.23 -3.04 -5.35
CA ALA A 46 17.66 -2.88 -5.60
C ALA A 46 18.05 -3.51 -6.95
N THR A 47 18.11 -2.72 -8.01
CA THR A 47 18.78 -3.13 -9.26
C THR A 47 20.28 -2.96 -9.09
N VAL A 48 21.00 -4.06 -8.83
CA VAL A 48 22.47 -4.07 -8.87
C VAL A 48 22.90 -4.34 -10.32
N VAL A 49 23.41 -3.32 -11.01
CA VAL A 49 24.16 -3.52 -12.26
C VAL A 49 25.65 -3.58 -11.91
N ALA A 50 26.18 -4.78 -11.80
CA ALA A 50 27.62 -4.99 -11.75
C ALA A 50 28.14 -5.17 -13.18
N SER A 51 28.69 -4.10 -13.76
CA SER A 51 29.51 -4.22 -14.97
C SER A 51 30.95 -4.47 -14.52
N TYR A 52 31.44 -5.70 -14.72
CA TYR A 52 32.87 -6.00 -14.56
C TYR A 52 33.54 -5.79 -15.92
N LEU A 53 34.42 -4.79 -16.03
CA LEU A 53 35.36 -4.73 -17.15
C LEU A 53 36.48 -5.73 -16.86
N VAL A 54 36.52 -6.82 -17.64
CA VAL A 54 37.77 -7.47 -18.03
C VAL A 54 37.91 -7.34 -19.54
#